data_AF-A0A182XF94-F1
#
_entry.id   AF-A0A182XF94-F1
#
_cell.length_a   1.000
_cell.length_b   1.000
_cell.length_c   1.000
_cell.angle_alpha   90.00
_cell.angle_beta   90.00
_cell.angle_gamma   90.00
#
_symmetry.space_group_name_H-M   'P 1'
#
loop_
_entity.id
_entity.type
_entity.pdbx_description
1 polymer ?
#
loop_
_entity_poly.entity_id
_entity_poly.type
_entity_poly.pdbx_seq_one_letter_code
_entity_poly.pdbx_strand_id
1 'polypeptide(L)'
;MVRRLRKTKKNQKYNYNCNRKRLGKKNRRNGHINDPEIRAAYDEKKKPANNIREMGLAYDVNRAIPIPNVKQQIKAMELELSGQKARPSRGNSSKEQPKQYVAARLEEDANEYAGSRFRMARSMVRVITDMIDRHGFNYKAMSLDWRNYEQVTWRQFRTKVRKFLRIPEQCTPYLEQKGWLDCDMNDPNDPRWKEYSTDDES
;
A
#
# COMPACT_ATOMS: atom_id res chain seq x y z
N MET A 1 42.23 -12.02 -47.28
CA MET A 1 41.74 -11.41 -46.01
C MET A 1 40.39 -10.72 -46.29
N VAL A 2 39.27 -11.39 -46.01
CA VAL A 2 37.93 -10.83 -46.32
C VAL A 2 37.53 -9.83 -45.24
N ARG A 3 37.63 -8.53 -45.54
CA ARG A 3 37.12 -7.46 -44.67
C ARG A 3 35.60 -7.61 -44.57
N ARG A 4 35.09 -8.00 -43.39
CA ARG A 4 33.65 -7.93 -43.09
C ARG A 4 33.20 -6.47 -43.24
N LEU A 5 32.42 -6.18 -44.29
CA LEU A 5 31.82 -4.88 -44.51
C LEU A 5 30.92 -4.55 -43.31
N ARG A 6 31.20 -3.45 -42.59
CA ARG A 6 30.30 -2.94 -41.53
C ARG A 6 28.94 -2.67 -42.18
N LYS A 7 27.94 -3.50 -41.90
CA LYS A 7 26.56 -3.24 -42.32
C LYS A 7 26.15 -1.88 -41.76
N THR A 8 26.08 -0.86 -42.62
CA THR A 8 25.53 0.45 -42.27
C THR A 8 24.06 0.24 -41.91
N LYS A 9 23.59 0.90 -40.84
CA LYS A 9 22.24 0.71 -40.28
C LYS A 9 21.18 1.20 -41.27
N LYS A 10 20.81 0.37 -42.25
CA LYS A 10 19.87 0.68 -43.35
C LYS A 10 18.48 1.15 -42.91
N ASN A 11 18.13 1.05 -41.62
CA ASN A 11 16.81 1.39 -41.09
C ASN A 11 16.76 2.69 -40.25
N GLN A 12 17.83 3.49 -40.21
CA GLN A 12 17.83 4.77 -39.49
C GLN A 12 17.44 5.92 -40.44
N LYS A 13 16.19 5.93 -40.92
CA LYS A 13 15.65 7.10 -41.64
C LYS A 13 15.41 8.23 -40.64
N TYR A 14 15.88 9.44 -40.95
CA TYR A 14 15.58 10.62 -40.13
C TYR A 14 14.10 10.96 -40.29
N ASN A 15 13.34 10.90 -39.20
CA ASN A 15 11.94 11.31 -39.21
C ASN A 15 11.86 12.84 -39.08
N TYR A 16 11.57 13.52 -40.18
CA TYR A 16 11.44 14.99 -40.24
C TYR A 16 10.31 15.54 -39.38
N ASN A 17 9.29 14.74 -39.06
CA ASN A 17 8.16 15.16 -38.22
C ASN A 17 8.50 15.17 -36.72
N CYS A 18 9.63 14.59 -36.33
CA CYS A 18 10.06 14.53 -34.95
C CYS A 18 11.19 15.52 -34.64
N ASN A 19 10.86 16.62 -33.97
CA ASN A 19 11.88 17.52 -33.45
C ASN A 19 12.61 16.88 -32.25
N ARG A 20 13.76 16.25 -32.53
CA ARG A 20 14.59 15.55 -31.53
C ARG A 20 15.06 16.45 -30.38
N LYS A 21 15.28 17.76 -30.62
CA LYS A 21 15.68 18.71 -29.57
C LYS A 21 14.54 18.91 -28.56
N ARG A 22 13.31 19.11 -29.05
CA ARG A 22 12.11 19.21 -28.20
C ARG A 22 11.84 17.91 -27.44
N LEU A 23 11.98 16.77 -28.12
CA LEU A 23 11.82 15.45 -27.48
C LEU A 23 12.87 15.22 -26.39
N GLY A 24 14.12 15.60 -26.63
CA GLY A 24 15.19 15.53 -25.62
C GLY A 24 14.89 16.38 -24.39
N LYS A 25 14.39 17.61 -24.58
CA LYS A 25 13.94 18.48 -23.46
C LYS A 25 12.76 17.85 -22.71
N LYS A 26 11.76 17.31 -23.43
CA LYS A 26 10.61 16.61 -22.84
C LYS A 26 11.05 15.41 -22.00
N ASN A 27 11.97 14.59 -22.51
CA ASN A 27 12.45 13.39 -21.82
C ASN A 27 13.34 13.69 -20.61
N ARG A 28 13.88 14.91 -20.49
CA ARG A 28 14.64 15.37 -19.31
C ARG A 28 13.73 16.08 -18.30
N ARG A 29 12.60 16.62 -18.74
CA ARG A 29 11.65 17.28 -17.85
C ARG A 29 11.07 16.23 -16.90
N ASN A 30 11.39 16.37 -15.62
CA ASN A 30 10.75 15.61 -14.56
C ASN A 30 9.72 16.49 -13.84
N GLY A 31 8.75 15.86 -13.18
CA GLY A 31 7.82 16.54 -12.27
C GLY A 31 8.47 16.90 -10.94
N HIS A 32 7.67 17.39 -10.00
CA HIS A 32 8.10 17.55 -8.62
C HIS A 32 8.28 16.17 -7.96
N ILE A 33 9.42 15.97 -7.30
CA ILE A 33 9.73 14.75 -6.55
C ILE A 33 9.38 15.03 -5.09
N ASN A 34 8.40 14.29 -4.56
CA ASN A 34 7.92 14.46 -3.18
C ASN A 34 8.89 13.86 -2.16
N ASP A 35 9.50 12.72 -2.51
CA ASP A 35 10.40 11.99 -1.63
C ASP A 35 11.73 12.74 -1.44
N PRO A 36 12.13 13.06 -0.19
CA PRO A 36 13.32 13.85 0.08
C PRO A 36 14.61 13.11 -0.26
N GLU A 37 14.66 11.79 -0.09
CA GLU A 37 15.86 10.99 -0.30
C GLU A 37 16.19 10.85 -1.78
N ILE A 38 15.16 10.52 -2.57
CA ILE A 38 15.27 10.46 -4.02
C ILE A 38 15.63 11.84 -4.56
N ARG A 39 15.02 12.90 -4.03
CA ARG A 39 15.27 14.28 -4.46
C ARG A 39 16.72 14.70 -4.17
N ALA A 40 17.25 14.39 -2.99
CA ALA A 40 18.63 14.70 -2.62
C ALA A 40 19.64 13.99 -3.52
N ALA A 41 19.37 12.74 -3.86
CA ALA A 41 20.22 11.95 -4.75
C ALA A 41 19.97 12.22 -6.24
N TYR A 42 19.04 13.11 -6.62
CA TYR A 42 18.65 13.34 -8.02
C TYR A 42 19.62 14.26 -8.77
N ASP A 43 20.07 13.85 -9.95
CA ASP A 43 20.86 14.71 -10.85
C ASP A 43 20.03 15.21 -12.04
N GLU A 44 19.73 16.51 -12.06
CA GLU A 44 18.94 17.18 -13.10
C GLU A 44 19.58 17.10 -14.50
N LYS A 45 20.90 16.90 -14.59
CA LYS A 45 21.60 16.79 -15.88
C LYS A 45 21.36 15.43 -16.52
N LYS A 46 21.06 14.39 -15.74
CA LYS A 46 20.86 13.03 -16.25
C LYS A 46 19.42 12.82 -16.73
N LYS A 47 19.21 11.74 -17.48
CA LYS A 47 17.85 11.30 -17.83
C LYS A 47 17.19 10.67 -16.60
N PRO A 48 15.88 10.87 -16.37
CA PRO A 48 15.17 10.28 -15.23
C PRO A 48 15.40 8.76 -15.11
N ALA A 49 15.32 8.04 -16.23
CA ALA A 49 15.52 6.58 -16.27
C ALA A 49 16.92 6.13 -15.82
N ASN A 50 17.97 6.92 -16.14
CA ASN A 50 19.32 6.58 -15.69
C ASN A 50 19.48 6.89 -14.21
N ASN A 51 18.94 8.03 -13.75
CA ASN A 51 19.08 8.45 -12.37
C ASN A 51 18.35 7.49 -11.41
N ILE A 52 17.12 7.09 -11.75
CA ILE A 52 16.34 6.11 -10.98
C ILE A 52 17.04 4.73 -10.97
N ARG A 53 17.60 4.31 -12.10
CA ARG A 53 18.37 3.06 -12.18
C ARG A 53 19.67 3.10 -11.36
N GLU A 54 20.37 4.24 -11.34
CA GLU A 54 21.56 4.45 -10.51
C GLU A 54 21.25 4.39 -9.01
N MET A 55 20.01 4.71 -8.60
CA MET A 55 19.51 4.58 -7.23
C MET A 55 19.11 3.15 -6.85
N GLY A 56 19.15 2.20 -7.79
CA GLY A 56 18.65 0.84 -7.57
C GLY A 56 17.14 0.67 -7.78
N LEU A 57 16.45 1.72 -8.27
CA LEU A 57 15.00 1.71 -8.46
C LEU A 57 14.61 1.33 -9.90
N ALA A 58 13.40 0.80 -10.07
CA ALA A 58 12.84 0.49 -11.38
C ALA A 58 12.16 1.72 -12.00
N TYR A 59 12.63 2.15 -13.17
CA TYR A 59 11.98 3.24 -13.93
C TYR A 59 10.68 2.80 -14.61
N ASP A 60 10.63 1.55 -15.09
CA ASP A 60 9.48 0.97 -15.75
C ASP A 60 9.17 -0.36 -15.07
N VAL A 61 8.07 -0.37 -14.31
CA VAL A 61 7.65 -1.51 -13.49
C VAL A 61 7.32 -2.70 -14.37
N ASN A 62 6.64 -2.51 -15.50
CA ASN A 62 6.27 -3.61 -16.41
C ASN A 62 7.49 -4.28 -17.04
N ARG A 63 8.60 -3.53 -17.15
CA ARG A 63 9.86 -4.07 -17.64
C ARG A 63 10.65 -4.77 -16.54
N ALA A 64 10.60 -4.26 -15.31
CA ALA A 64 11.28 -4.87 -14.16
C ALA A 64 10.56 -6.14 -13.68
N ILE A 65 9.24 -6.09 -13.63
CA ILE A 65 8.32 -7.16 -13.21
C ILE A 65 7.34 -7.41 -14.37
N PRO A 66 7.74 -8.19 -15.38
CA PRO A 66 6.87 -8.50 -16.50
C PRO A 66 5.69 -9.36 -16.05
N ILE A 67 4.48 -9.00 -16.49
CA ILE A 67 3.28 -9.82 -16.27
C ILE A 67 3.50 -11.17 -16.95
N PRO A 68 3.29 -12.29 -16.24
CA PRO A 68 3.47 -13.61 -16.82
C PRO A 68 2.54 -13.80 -18.02
N ASN A 69 3.11 -14.09 -19.19
CA ASN A 69 2.35 -14.42 -20.37
C ASN A 69 2.13 -15.94 -20.41
N VAL A 70 0.87 -16.38 -20.34
CA VAL A 70 0.47 -17.80 -20.37
C VAL A 70 1.12 -18.55 -21.54
N LYS A 71 1.22 -17.92 -22.72
CA LYS A 71 1.87 -18.54 -23.89
C LYS A 71 3.37 -18.75 -23.68
N GLN A 72 4.05 -17.84 -22.96
CA GLN A 72 5.47 -17.99 -22.63
C GLN A 72 5.68 -19.05 -21.55
N GLN A 73 4.75 -19.17 -20.60
CA GLN A 73 4.78 -20.23 -19.59
C GLN A 73 4.58 -21.62 -20.21
N ILE A 74 3.59 -21.78 -21.09
CA ILE A 74 3.37 -23.04 -21.82
C ILE A 74 4.61 -23.42 -22.63
N LYS A 75 5.22 -22.46 -23.33
CA LYS A 75 6.44 -22.69 -24.09
C LYS A 75 7.65 -23.02 -23.21
N ALA A 76 7.75 -22.43 -22.02
CA ALA A 76 8.79 -22.75 -21.06
C ALA A 76 8.62 -24.18 -20.52
N MET A 77 7.39 -24.55 -20.18
CA MET A 77 7.03 -25.90 -19.73
C MET A 77 7.29 -26.96 -20.82
N GLU A 78 6.92 -26.67 -22.07
CA GLU A 78 7.21 -27.54 -23.23
C GLU A 78 8.73 -27.72 -23.44
N LEU A 79 9.51 -26.65 -23.27
CA LEU A 79 10.97 -26.69 -23.36
C LEU A 79 11.58 -27.54 -22.24
N GLU A 80 11.08 -27.39 -21.01
CA GLU A 80 11.50 -28.20 -19.85
C GLU A 80 11.18 -29.69 -20.05
N LEU A 81 9.97 -30.03 -20.55
CA LEU A 81 9.60 -31.42 -20.88
C LEU A 81 10.45 -32.01 -22.02
N SER A 82 10.88 -31.18 -22.97
CA SER A 82 11.72 -31.63 -24.11
C SER A 82 13.18 -31.92 -23.73
N GLY A 83 13.58 -31.70 -22.48
CA GLY A 83 14.97 -31.89 -22.02
C GLY A 83 15.97 -30.87 -22.57
N GLN A 84 15.53 -29.88 -23.35
CA GLN A 84 16.37 -28.78 -23.80
C GLN A 84 16.58 -27.80 -22.65
N LYS A 85 17.81 -27.70 -22.13
CA LYS A 85 18.15 -26.66 -21.14
C LYS A 85 17.83 -25.29 -21.72
N ALA A 86 16.85 -24.60 -21.12
CA ALA A 86 16.63 -23.19 -21.35
C ALA A 86 17.98 -22.49 -21.16
N ARG A 87 18.45 -21.77 -22.19
CA ARG A 87 19.60 -20.87 -22.00
C ARG A 87 19.20 -19.96 -20.84
N PRO A 88 19.97 -19.91 -19.73
CA PRO A 88 19.67 -18.97 -18.68
C PRO A 88 19.56 -17.62 -19.37
N SER A 89 18.40 -16.97 -19.22
CA SER A 89 18.30 -15.54 -19.47
C SER A 89 19.55 -14.97 -18.84
N ARG A 90 20.39 -14.28 -19.62
CA ARG A 90 21.57 -13.63 -19.08
C ARG A 90 21.04 -12.63 -18.06
N GLY A 91 20.89 -13.08 -16.82
CA GLY A 91 20.61 -12.24 -15.69
C GLY A 91 21.70 -11.20 -15.78
N ASN A 92 21.29 -9.94 -15.94
CA ASN A 92 22.24 -8.85 -15.76
C ASN A 92 22.87 -9.14 -14.40
N SER A 93 24.14 -9.53 -14.39
CA SER A 93 24.95 -9.60 -13.17
C SER A 93 24.58 -8.36 -12.37
N SER A 94 24.10 -8.55 -11.14
CA SER A 94 23.66 -7.48 -10.25
C SER A 94 24.85 -6.57 -9.96
N LYS A 95 25.14 -5.66 -10.88
CA LYS A 95 26.11 -4.62 -10.67
C LYS A 95 25.53 -3.74 -9.58
N GLU A 96 26.24 -3.62 -8.47
CA GLU A 96 25.95 -2.65 -7.43
C GLU A 96 25.79 -1.29 -8.10
N GLN A 97 24.63 -0.66 -7.85
CA GLN A 97 24.34 0.64 -8.45
C GLN A 97 25.02 1.72 -7.61
N PRO A 98 25.54 2.79 -8.23
CA PRO A 98 26.37 3.77 -7.52
C PRO A 98 25.63 4.53 -6.40
N LYS A 99 24.30 4.60 -6.44
CA LYS A 99 23.46 5.27 -5.43
C LYS A 99 22.51 4.29 -4.74
N GLN A 100 22.91 3.04 -4.56
CA GLN A 100 22.07 1.99 -3.97
C GLN A 100 21.63 2.26 -2.53
N TYR A 101 22.34 3.14 -1.80
CA TYR A 101 21.95 3.59 -0.46
C TYR A 101 20.54 4.20 -0.40
N VAL A 102 20.06 4.79 -1.51
CA VAL A 102 18.70 5.35 -1.57
C VAL A 102 17.65 4.24 -1.47
N ALA A 103 17.86 3.12 -2.16
CA ALA A 103 16.96 1.98 -2.05
C ALA A 103 16.97 1.38 -0.63
N ALA A 104 18.15 1.27 -0.01
CA ALA A 104 18.28 0.74 1.35
C ALA A 104 17.52 1.57 2.39
N ARG A 105 17.63 2.90 2.33
CA ARG A 105 16.89 3.78 3.24
C ARG A 105 15.37 3.75 3.01
N LEU A 106 14.94 3.72 1.75
CA LEU A 106 13.52 3.54 1.44
C LEU A 106 12.97 2.20 1.94
N GLU A 107 13.78 1.15 1.97
CA GLU A 107 13.42 -0.15 2.57
C GLU A 107 13.32 -0.05 4.09
N GLU A 108 14.25 0.66 4.74
CA GLU A 108 14.19 0.96 6.19
C GLU A 108 12.91 1.73 6.54
N ASP A 109 12.67 2.87 5.88
CA ASP A 109 11.48 3.71 6.06
C ASP A 109 10.17 2.94 5.81
N ALA A 110 10.15 2.04 4.82
CA ALA A 110 8.98 1.22 4.52
C ALA A 110 8.73 0.14 5.57
N ASN A 111 9.78 -0.32 6.24
CA ASN A 111 9.69 -1.35 7.28
C ASN A 111 9.35 -0.75 8.65
N GLU A 112 9.52 0.57 8.84
CA GLU A 112 9.07 1.26 10.04
C GLU A 112 7.54 1.12 10.24
N TYR A 113 7.13 0.77 11.46
CA TYR A 113 5.71 0.65 11.79
C TYR A 113 5.06 2.03 11.84
N ALA A 114 4.37 2.40 10.76
CA ALA A 114 3.72 3.72 10.61
C ALA A 114 2.52 3.97 11.56
N GLY A 115 2.16 3.02 12.43
CA GLY A 115 0.99 3.11 13.29
C GLY A 115 -0.34 3.05 12.54
N SER A 116 -1.42 2.73 13.26
CA SER A 116 -2.77 2.88 12.71
C SER A 116 -3.20 4.35 12.82
N ARG A 117 -3.24 5.08 11.71
CA ARG A 117 -3.77 6.46 11.63
C ARG A 117 -5.30 6.51 11.51
N PHE A 118 -5.96 5.35 11.61
CA PHE A 118 -7.40 5.26 11.41
C PHE A 118 -8.16 5.95 12.55
N ARG A 119 -9.07 6.85 12.19
CA ARG A 119 -9.98 7.54 13.10
C ARG A 119 -11.40 7.36 12.60
N MET A 120 -12.35 7.15 13.50
CA MET A 120 -13.75 7.14 13.11
C MET A 120 -14.27 8.56 12.87
N ALA A 121 -15.29 8.68 12.02
CA ALA A 121 -16.00 9.93 11.82
C ALA A 121 -16.65 10.43 13.12
N ARG A 122 -16.62 11.75 13.37
CA ARG A 122 -17.14 12.35 14.60
C ARG A 122 -18.63 12.08 14.82
N SER A 123 -19.43 12.07 13.76
CA SER A 123 -20.86 11.73 13.82
C SER A 123 -21.07 10.29 14.29
N MET A 124 -20.29 9.36 13.76
CA MET A 124 -20.35 7.94 14.15
C MET A 124 -19.94 7.75 15.61
N VAL A 125 -18.90 8.44 16.07
CA VAL A 125 -18.51 8.42 17.49
C VAL A 125 -19.69 8.85 18.37
N ARG A 126 -20.36 9.95 18.04
CA ARG A 126 -21.52 10.44 18.80
C ARG A 126 -22.66 9.43 18.86
N VAL A 127 -23.00 8.79 17.74
CA VAL A 127 -24.04 7.76 17.69
C VAL A 127 -23.66 6.57 18.58
N ILE A 128 -22.41 6.12 18.50
CA ILE A 128 -21.91 4.99 19.29
C ILE A 128 -21.93 5.33 20.78
N THR A 129 -21.41 6.49 21.19
CA THR A 129 -21.41 6.90 22.61
C THR A 129 -22.83 7.06 23.15
N ASP A 130 -23.75 7.60 22.36
CA ASP A 130 -25.16 7.74 22.74
C ASP A 130 -25.86 6.38 22.90
N MET A 131 -25.53 5.41 22.04
CA MET A 131 -26.06 4.05 22.13
C MET A 131 -25.48 3.27 23.32
N ILE A 132 -24.18 3.42 23.60
CA ILE A 132 -23.53 2.82 24.79
C ILE A 132 -24.14 3.41 26.07
N ASP A 133 -24.38 4.72 26.09
CA ASP A 133 -24.96 5.40 27.25
C ASP A 133 -26.37 4.93 27.60
N ARG A 134 -27.17 4.52 26.61
CA ARG A 134 -28.54 4.03 26.82
C ARG A 134 -28.63 2.54 27.06
N HIS A 135 -27.96 1.76 26.23
CA HIS A 135 -28.15 0.31 26.12
C HIS A 135 -26.95 -0.49 26.62
N GLY A 136 -25.87 0.18 27.08
CA GLY A 136 -24.63 -0.47 27.51
C GLY A 136 -23.97 -1.22 26.35
N PHE A 137 -23.60 -2.49 26.55
CA PHE A 137 -23.10 -3.37 25.50
C PHE A 137 -24.16 -4.37 24.99
N ASN A 138 -25.45 -4.06 25.19
CA ASN A 138 -26.54 -4.83 24.60
C ASN A 138 -26.79 -4.40 23.14
N TYR A 139 -26.10 -5.04 22.21
CA TYR A 139 -26.17 -4.69 20.78
C TYR A 139 -27.53 -4.99 20.14
N LYS A 140 -28.31 -5.91 20.72
CA LYS A 140 -29.65 -6.23 20.22
C LYS A 140 -30.61 -5.10 20.54
N ALA A 141 -30.60 -4.60 21.78
CA ALA A 141 -31.34 -3.41 22.19
C ALA A 141 -30.95 -2.18 21.35
N MET A 142 -29.64 -1.97 21.08
CA MET A 142 -29.19 -0.90 20.18
C MET A 142 -29.78 -0.99 18.78
N SER A 143 -29.92 -2.21 18.25
CA SER A 143 -30.48 -2.41 16.90
C SER A 143 -31.99 -2.13 16.84
N LEU A 144 -32.69 -2.31 17.95
CA LEU A 144 -34.13 -2.07 18.10
C LEU A 144 -34.46 -0.62 18.50
N ASP A 145 -33.46 0.20 18.85
CA ASP A 145 -33.67 1.60 19.19
C ASP A 145 -34.27 2.36 18.00
N TRP A 146 -35.31 3.16 18.26
CA TRP A 146 -35.96 4.01 17.27
C TRP A 146 -35.01 5.03 16.62
N ARG A 147 -33.91 5.38 17.28
CA ARG A 147 -32.87 6.28 16.74
C ARG A 147 -31.92 5.61 15.77
N ASN A 148 -31.99 4.29 15.64
CA ASN A 148 -31.24 3.54 14.64
C ASN A 148 -31.84 3.73 13.23
N TYR A 149 -31.81 4.97 12.73
CA TYR A 149 -32.36 5.33 11.43
C TYR A 149 -31.67 4.61 10.27
N GLU A 150 -30.35 4.38 10.40
CA GLU A 150 -29.55 3.65 9.41
C GLU A 150 -29.78 2.13 9.42
N GLN A 151 -30.70 1.63 10.26
CA GLN A 151 -31.05 0.21 10.37
C GLN A 151 -29.82 -0.68 10.57
N VAL A 152 -28.88 -0.20 11.40
CA VAL A 152 -27.63 -0.89 11.71
C VAL A 152 -27.96 -2.18 12.46
N THR A 153 -27.44 -3.31 11.99
CA THR A 153 -27.67 -4.60 12.64
C THR A 153 -26.84 -4.69 13.93
N TRP A 154 -27.27 -5.52 14.88
CA TRP A 154 -26.53 -5.74 16.13
C TRP A 154 -25.06 -6.16 15.90
N ARG A 155 -24.77 -6.95 14.86
CA ARG A 155 -23.39 -7.34 14.49
C ARG A 155 -22.56 -6.14 14.03
N GLN A 156 -23.19 -5.22 13.31
CA GLN A 156 -22.54 -3.99 12.87
C GLN A 156 -22.31 -3.05 14.05
N PHE A 157 -23.27 -2.91 14.97
CA PHE A 157 -23.06 -2.18 16.23
C PHE A 157 -21.89 -2.76 17.02
N ARG A 158 -21.86 -4.07 17.23
CA ARG A 158 -20.72 -4.74 17.88
C ARG A 158 -19.39 -4.43 17.21
N THR A 159 -19.34 -4.52 15.89
CA THR A 159 -18.12 -4.22 15.13
C THR A 159 -17.71 -2.76 15.26
N LYS A 160 -18.68 -1.83 15.21
CA LYS A 160 -18.47 -0.38 15.34
C LYS A 160 -17.97 -0.01 16.75
N VAL A 161 -18.61 -0.54 17.79
CA VAL A 161 -18.22 -0.35 19.19
C VAL A 161 -16.82 -0.91 19.45
N ARG A 162 -16.52 -2.13 19.01
CA ARG A 162 -15.16 -2.70 19.16
C ARG A 162 -14.10 -1.89 18.41
N LYS A 163 -14.42 -1.37 17.22
CA LYS A 163 -13.53 -0.47 16.48
C LYS A 163 -13.31 0.84 17.23
N PHE A 164 -14.35 1.40 17.86
CA PHE A 164 -14.25 2.60 18.69
C PHE A 164 -13.31 2.38 19.88
N LEU A 165 -13.51 1.29 20.64
CA LEU A 165 -12.68 0.95 21.80
C LEU A 165 -11.21 0.70 21.43
N ARG A 166 -10.95 0.20 20.21
CA ARG A 166 -9.57 0.01 19.71
C ARG A 166 -8.82 1.32 19.44
N ILE A 167 -9.52 2.46 19.33
CA ILE A 167 -8.93 3.76 19.02
C ILE A 167 -8.81 4.55 20.33
N PRO A 168 -7.66 4.52 21.03
CA PRO A 168 -7.50 5.18 22.33
C PRO A 168 -7.75 6.69 22.22
N GLU A 169 -7.26 7.35 21.16
CA GLU A 169 -7.46 8.80 20.97
C GLU A 169 -8.93 9.26 21.03
N GLN A 170 -9.87 8.41 20.60
CA GLN A 170 -11.30 8.73 20.59
C GLN A 170 -12.05 8.15 21.79
N CYS A 171 -11.57 7.02 22.31
CA CYS A 171 -12.20 6.30 23.40
C CYS A 171 -11.83 6.87 24.78
N THR A 172 -10.55 7.20 25.01
CA THR A 172 -10.05 7.77 26.27
C THR A 172 -10.88 8.95 26.79
N PRO A 173 -11.18 10.01 26.01
CA PRO A 173 -11.96 11.13 26.53
C PRO A 173 -13.40 10.74 26.94
N TYR A 174 -13.98 9.75 26.27
CA TYR A 174 -15.30 9.22 26.65
C TYR A 174 -15.24 8.41 27.94
N LEU A 175 -14.21 7.57 28.10
CA LEU A 175 -14.01 6.77 29.31
C LEU A 175 -13.68 7.65 30.53
N GLU A 176 -12.87 8.71 30.35
CA GLU A 176 -12.60 9.71 31.40
C GLU A 176 -13.88 10.37 31.89
N GLN A 177 -14.75 10.80 30.97
CA GLN A 177 -16.03 11.42 31.33
C GLN A 177 -16.94 10.48 32.14
N LYS A 178 -16.87 9.17 31.89
CA LYS A 178 -17.65 8.15 32.59
C LYS A 178 -16.98 7.60 33.85
N GLY A 179 -15.71 7.92 34.10
CA GLY A 179 -14.92 7.34 35.18
C GLY A 179 -14.58 5.85 34.97
N TRP A 180 -14.45 5.42 33.70
CA TRP A 180 -14.17 4.04 33.31
C TRP A 180 -12.70 3.85 32.89
N LEU A 181 -11.77 4.62 33.46
CA LEU A 181 -10.35 4.49 33.13
C LEU A 181 -9.67 3.31 33.82
N ASP A 182 -10.15 2.93 35.01
CA ASP A 182 -9.54 1.92 35.87
C ASP A 182 -10.04 0.49 35.59
N CYS A 183 -11.04 0.32 34.71
CA CYS A 183 -11.61 -0.99 34.41
C CYS A 183 -10.84 -1.69 33.29
N ASP A 184 -10.39 -2.92 33.54
CA ASP A 184 -9.89 -3.81 32.50
C ASP A 184 -11.07 -4.29 31.64
N MET A 185 -11.10 -3.83 30.39
CA MET A 185 -12.09 -4.21 29.38
C MET A 185 -12.19 -5.72 29.14
N ASN A 186 -11.16 -6.47 29.52
CA ASN A 186 -11.10 -7.92 29.37
C ASN A 186 -11.53 -8.69 30.63
N ASP A 187 -11.88 -8.01 31.73
CA ASP A 187 -12.37 -8.68 32.93
C ASP A 187 -13.78 -9.26 32.68
N PRO A 188 -13.95 -10.60 32.62
CA PRO A 188 -15.25 -11.22 32.34
C PRO A 188 -16.29 -10.99 33.45
N ASN A 189 -15.85 -10.55 34.63
CA ASN A 189 -16.69 -10.37 35.81
C ASN A 189 -17.17 -8.92 36.03
N ASP A 190 -16.70 -7.94 35.26
CA ASP A 190 -17.20 -6.56 35.38
C ASP A 190 -18.59 -6.45 34.70
N PRO A 191 -19.67 -6.17 35.45
CA PRO A 191 -21.02 -6.03 34.90
C PRO A 191 -21.14 -4.93 33.82
N ARG A 192 -20.19 -3.99 33.78
CA ARG A 192 -20.18 -2.87 32.83
C ARG A 192 -19.84 -3.30 31.40
N TRP A 193 -19.06 -4.37 31.24
CA TRP A 193 -18.55 -4.86 29.94
C TRP A 193 -19.25 -6.13 29.45
N LYS A 194 -20.24 -6.62 30.21
CA LYS A 194 -20.98 -7.84 29.86
C LYS A 194 -21.68 -7.67 28.51
N GLU A 195 -21.21 -8.37 27.50
CA GLU A 195 -21.91 -8.49 26.21
C GLU A 195 -23.16 -9.35 26.45
N TYR A 196 -24.35 -8.73 26.49
CA TYR A 196 -25.60 -9.47 26.58
C TYR A 196 -25.84 -10.22 25.27
N SER A 197 -25.78 -11.55 25.34
CA SER A 197 -26.18 -12.44 24.25
C SER A 197 -27.70 -12.51 24.19
N THR A 198 -28.24 -12.88 23.02
CA THR A 198 -29.67 -13.16 22.79
C THR A 198 -30.27 -14.14 23.82
N ASP A 199 -29.44 -14.99 24.44
CA ASP A 199 -29.85 -16.01 25.41
C ASP A 199 -29.83 -15.53 26.87
N ASP A 200 -29.28 -14.34 27.16
CA ASP A 200 -29.21 -13.79 28.52
C ASP A 200 -30.46 -12.97 28.90
N GLU A 201 -31.37 -12.72 27.96
CA GLU A 201 -32.66 -12.05 28.18
C GLU A 201 -33.76 -13.12 28.32
N SER A 202 -34.19 -13.39 29.55
CA SER A 202 -35.46 -14.06 29.87
C SER A 202 -36.58 -13.04 30.06
#